data_AF-A0A3D1JCI9-F1
#
_entry.id   AF-A0A3D1JCI9-F1
#
_cell.length_a   1.000
_cell.length_b   1.000
_cell.length_c   1.000
_cell.angle_alpha   90.00
_cell.angle_beta   90.00
_cell.angle_gamma   90.00
#
_symmetry.space_group_name_H-M   'P 1'
#
loop_
_entity.id
_entity.type
_entity.pdbx_description
1 polymer ?
#
loop_
_entity_poly.entity_id
_entity_poly.type
_entity_poly.pdbx_seq_one_letter_code
_entity_poly.pdbx_strand_id
1 'polypeptide(L)'
;MFKRGVLSARSIRRLRRVIQILTWLFFLYLFIFATYRDPQAGLAEIFYRFDPLVALTAMLAGRVVLAGFALAGITVVVTLLFGRVWCGWFCPMGTTLDIFRPARRKQHRAPAPPSEQWRKIKYVLLVFMVMAALLGNQSLLFLDPITMLTRSLANALWPMLGYAVYAIEAWLYRWDVLWDVLDAIHRTAVYPLFRDLRSVYPLAVPLFLGFTGVLALNWWAERFWCRYLCPLGGLLGFISRFSLFRRVVNADCTSCAVCSRRCPTGTIDPARNFASDPAECTVCYDCADSCPRGSTTFQWQMPHWKPAEWQPYDPARREVLATLGLSAAWVALTYVEPVKKRSPADLIRPPGARLVDFEALCIRCNECVRVCPTQGLQASFLEGGWQNMLTPRLAPRFGPCNYSCNACGRACPTGAIPELSLEEKRQIPIGLARVDRNRCLPWAYNIDCLVCEEACPVASKAIKVEEVEVINGWGETVTIKRPYVIKELCIGCGMCEYQCPMGGDAAIRVFAYTETGGYSGGDASLGS
;
A
#
# COMPACT_ATOMS: atom_id res chain seq x y z
N MET A 1 48.03 -7.48 16.32
CA MET A 1 47.57 -8.68 17.03
C MET A 1 46.25 -8.39 17.73
N PHE A 2 45.12 -8.36 17.00
CA PHE A 2 43.76 -8.17 17.53
C PHE A 2 43.01 -9.51 17.49
N LYS A 3 43.29 -10.39 18.45
CA LYS A 3 42.48 -11.58 18.73
C LYS A 3 41.71 -11.32 20.02
N ARG A 4 40.42 -10.97 19.92
CA ARG A 4 39.37 -11.19 20.95
C ARG A 4 38.07 -10.47 20.52
N GLY A 5 36.97 -11.23 20.39
CA GLY A 5 35.61 -10.68 20.48
C GLY A 5 34.74 -10.61 19.20
N VAL A 6 35.22 -11.00 18.02
CA VAL A 6 34.35 -10.94 16.81
C VAL A 6 33.42 -12.15 16.78
N LEU A 7 32.11 -11.91 16.86
CA LEU A 7 31.07 -12.92 16.64
C LEU A 7 31.37 -13.72 15.37
N SER A 8 31.32 -15.05 15.45
CA SER A 8 31.54 -15.90 14.27
C SER A 8 30.56 -15.55 13.14
N ALA A 9 30.95 -15.73 11.87
CA ALA A 9 30.07 -15.48 10.73
C ALA A 9 28.74 -16.25 10.83
N ARG A 10 28.79 -17.46 11.43
CA ARG A 10 27.63 -18.28 11.75
C ARG A 10 26.71 -17.62 12.78
N SER A 11 27.27 -17.05 13.84
CA SER A 11 26.52 -16.34 14.88
C SER A 11 25.83 -15.10 14.32
N ILE A 12 26.53 -14.30 13.50
CA ILE A 12 25.96 -13.10 12.86
C ILE A 12 24.84 -13.50 11.89
N ARG A 13 25.04 -14.57 11.10
CA ARG A 13 24.00 -15.11 10.21
C ARG A 13 22.75 -15.56 10.97
N ARG A 14 22.92 -16.18 12.14
CA ARG A 14 21.79 -16.58 13.03
C ARG A 14 21.09 -15.34 13.57
N LEU A 15 21.83 -14.36 14.08
CA LEU A 15 21.29 -13.09 14.56
C LEU A 15 20.47 -12.38 13.48
N ARG A 16 20.98 -12.28 12.25
CA ARG A 16 20.22 -11.75 11.11
C ARG A 16 18.87 -12.44 10.97
N ARG A 17 18.84 -13.77 10.94
CA ARG A 17 17.59 -14.53 10.75
C ARG A 17 16.60 -14.27 11.89
N VAL A 18 17.09 -14.20 13.13
CA VAL A 18 16.25 -13.85 14.28
C VAL A 18 15.66 -12.46 14.08
N ILE A 19 16.46 -11.46 13.72
CA ILE A 19 15.98 -10.08 13.49
C ILE A 19 14.99 -10.03 12.32
N GLN A 20 15.26 -10.74 11.21
CA GLN A 20 14.33 -10.82 10.08
C GLN A 20 12.97 -11.39 10.50
N ILE A 21 12.97 -12.48 11.27
CA ILE A 21 11.74 -13.12 11.77
C ILE A 21 11.00 -12.17 12.72
N LEU A 22 11.69 -11.60 13.70
CA LEU A 22 11.09 -10.68 14.67
C LEU A 22 10.50 -9.45 13.98
N THR A 23 11.23 -8.85 13.03
CA THR A 23 10.76 -7.68 12.29
C THR A 23 9.56 -8.01 11.41
N TRP A 24 9.54 -9.18 10.77
CA TRP A 24 8.41 -9.64 9.96
C TRP A 24 7.18 -9.98 10.80
N LEU A 25 7.36 -10.62 11.96
CA LEU A 25 6.28 -10.85 12.92
C LEU A 25 5.74 -9.54 13.48
N PHE A 26 6.62 -8.56 13.76
CA PHE A 26 6.21 -7.23 14.18
C PHE A 26 5.43 -6.49 13.08
N PHE A 27 5.85 -6.60 11.82
CA PHE A 27 5.09 -6.09 10.67
C PHE A 27 3.70 -6.72 10.59
N LEU A 28 3.58 -8.05 10.70
CA LEU A 28 2.28 -8.72 10.70
C LEU A 28 1.43 -8.34 11.92
N TYR A 29 2.04 -8.21 13.10
CA TYR A 29 1.35 -7.76 14.29
C TYR A 29 0.75 -6.37 14.07
N LEU A 30 1.52 -5.40 13.56
CA LEU A 30 1.01 -4.08 13.25
C LEU A 30 -0.06 -4.12 12.15
N PHE A 31 0.14 -4.91 11.10
CA PHE A 31 -0.84 -5.06 10.02
C PHE A 31 -2.19 -5.62 10.53
N ILE A 32 -2.18 -6.55 11.48
CA ILE A 32 -3.39 -7.19 12.00
C ILE A 32 -4.02 -6.35 13.12
N PHE A 33 -3.22 -5.89 14.08
CA PHE A 33 -3.72 -5.32 15.35
C PHE A 33 -3.73 -3.80 15.39
N ALA A 34 -2.99 -3.10 14.52
CA ALA A 34 -3.16 -1.66 14.38
C ALA A 34 -4.41 -1.35 13.53
N THR A 35 -5.56 -1.73 14.10
CA THR A 35 -6.91 -1.50 13.59
C THR A 35 -7.62 -0.43 14.45
N TYR A 36 -8.78 0.01 13.97
CA TYR A 36 -9.59 1.14 14.45
C TYR A 36 -9.78 1.30 15.98
N ARG A 37 -9.53 0.26 16.81
CA ARG A 37 -9.78 0.29 18.26
C ARG A 37 -8.59 0.75 19.12
N ASP A 38 -7.39 0.89 18.58
CA ASP A 38 -6.19 1.14 19.41
C ASP A 38 -5.65 2.58 19.29
N PRO A 39 -5.40 3.30 20.42
CA PRO A 39 -4.63 4.56 20.44
C PRO A 39 -3.23 4.48 19.78
N GLN A 40 -2.71 3.30 19.46
CA GLN A 40 -1.43 3.09 18.77
C GLN A 40 -1.47 3.12 17.23
N ALA A 41 -2.54 3.61 16.59
CA ALA A 41 -2.67 3.68 15.12
C ALA A 41 -1.44 4.27 14.39
N GLY A 42 -0.73 5.22 15.01
CA GLY A 42 0.52 5.81 14.47
C GLY A 42 1.72 4.85 14.41
N LEU A 43 1.68 3.68 15.07
CA LEU A 43 2.71 2.64 14.92
C LEU A 43 2.53 1.82 13.64
N ALA A 44 1.31 1.74 13.08
CA ALA A 44 1.04 0.97 11.86
C ALA A 44 1.91 1.40 10.68
N GLU A 45 2.21 2.70 10.62
CA GLU A 45 2.93 3.33 9.52
C GLU A 45 4.45 3.40 9.71
N ILE A 46 4.98 2.83 10.81
CA ILE A 46 6.40 2.94 11.17
C ILE A 46 7.35 2.45 10.06
N PHE A 47 6.97 1.38 9.35
CA PHE A 47 7.77 0.84 8.26
C PHE A 47 7.91 1.81 7.08
N TYR A 48 6.86 2.60 6.78
CA TYR A 48 6.93 3.65 5.78
C TYR A 48 7.80 4.82 6.23
N ARG A 49 7.75 5.17 7.52
CA ARG A 49 8.59 6.25 8.07
C ARG A 49 10.08 5.94 8.01
N PHE A 50 10.46 4.65 8.00
CA PHE A 50 11.85 4.21 7.77
C PHE A 50 12.23 4.07 6.29
N ASP A 51 11.30 4.32 5.35
CA ASP A 51 11.52 4.18 3.93
C ASP A 51 12.04 5.50 3.31
N PRO A 52 13.34 5.58 2.93
CA PRO A 52 13.89 6.79 2.34
C PRO A 52 13.40 7.08 0.92
N LEU A 53 12.92 6.07 0.18
CA LEU A 53 12.34 6.32 -1.14
C LEU A 53 11.00 7.03 -1.00
N VAL A 54 10.14 6.53 -0.11
CA VAL A 54 8.85 7.15 0.18
C VAL A 54 9.06 8.56 0.75
N ALA A 55 9.97 8.73 1.72
CA ALA A 55 10.30 10.03 2.28
C ALA A 55 10.70 11.04 1.19
N LEU A 56 11.67 10.67 0.35
CA LEU A 56 12.20 11.52 -0.71
C LEU A 56 11.11 11.88 -1.71
N THR A 57 10.42 10.88 -2.26
CA THR A 57 9.44 11.11 -3.34
C THR A 57 8.20 11.86 -2.87
N ALA A 58 7.69 11.58 -1.67
CA ALA A 58 6.55 12.30 -1.11
C ALA A 58 6.88 13.77 -0.80
N MET A 59 8.06 14.05 -0.23
CA MET A 59 8.50 15.44 0.02
C MET A 59 8.71 16.21 -1.29
N LEU A 60 9.28 15.56 -2.32
CA LEU A 60 9.49 16.20 -3.62
C LEU A 60 8.18 16.52 -4.35
N ALA A 61 7.23 15.59 -4.37
CA ALA A 61 5.95 15.82 -5.04
C ALA A 61 5.04 16.78 -4.28
N GLY A 62 4.90 16.59 -2.96
CA GLY A 62 4.10 17.48 -2.13
C GLY A 62 4.74 18.85 -1.92
N ARG A 63 6.03 19.03 -2.26
CA ARG A 63 6.83 20.24 -1.99
C ARG A 63 6.78 20.68 -0.52
N VAL A 64 6.74 19.70 0.38
CA VAL A 64 6.62 19.88 1.83
C VAL A 64 7.65 19.03 2.57
N VAL A 65 8.05 19.48 3.76
CA VAL A 65 8.92 18.70 4.64
C VAL A 65 8.07 17.94 5.66
N LEU A 66 8.01 16.62 5.50
CA LEU A 66 7.24 15.73 6.37
C LEU A 66 8.08 15.33 7.60
N ALA A 67 7.89 15.99 8.74
CA ALA A 67 8.65 15.74 9.97
C ALA A 67 8.63 14.26 10.43
N GLY A 68 7.54 13.53 10.16
CA GLY A 68 7.39 12.11 10.47
C GLY A 68 8.40 11.18 9.78
N PHE A 69 9.08 11.63 8.73
CA PHE A 69 10.08 10.85 7.97
C PHE A 69 11.53 11.09 8.41
N ALA A 70 11.78 11.77 9.53
CA ALA A 70 13.12 11.87 10.10
C ALA A 70 13.76 10.49 10.34
N LEU A 71 12.95 9.46 10.61
CA LEU A 71 13.39 8.07 10.78
C LEU A 71 14.00 7.47 9.50
N ALA A 72 13.60 7.92 8.31
CA ALA A 72 14.22 7.48 7.05
C ALA A 72 15.69 7.91 6.97
N GLY A 73 16.07 9.02 7.62
CA GLY A 73 17.45 9.45 7.78
C GLY A 73 18.30 8.41 8.52
N ILE A 74 17.73 7.69 9.50
CA ILE A 74 18.41 6.59 10.19
C ILE A 74 18.73 5.48 9.19
N THR A 75 17.78 5.10 8.32
CA THR A 75 18.02 4.09 7.28
C THR A 75 19.14 4.52 6.33
N VAL A 76 19.20 5.80 5.94
CA VAL A 76 20.29 6.35 5.11
C VAL A 76 21.64 6.25 5.82
N VAL A 77 21.73 6.70 7.08
CA VAL A 77 22.97 6.66 7.88
C VAL A 77 23.42 5.22 8.08
N VAL A 78 22.53 4.32 8.48
CA VAL A 78 22.84 2.88 8.63
C VAL A 78 23.31 2.29 7.30
N THR A 79 22.76 2.75 6.17
CA THR A 79 23.18 2.29 4.84
C THR A 79 24.57 2.81 4.46
N LEU A 80 24.92 4.03 4.83
CA LEU A 80 26.27 4.59 4.67
C LEU A 80 27.30 3.90 5.58
N LEU A 81 26.90 3.46 6.76
CA LEU A 81 27.82 2.75 7.66
C LEU A 81 28.00 1.29 7.24
N PHE A 82 26.89 0.57 7.08
CA PHE A 82 26.89 -0.89 6.96
C PHE A 82 26.52 -1.43 5.57
N GLY A 83 26.27 -0.57 4.59
CA GLY A 83 25.71 -0.98 3.30
C GLY A 83 24.23 -1.34 3.43
N ARG A 84 23.66 -2.11 2.49
CA ARG A 84 22.20 -2.37 2.43
C ARG A 84 21.70 -3.38 3.48
N VAL A 85 22.04 -3.17 4.74
CA VAL A 85 21.60 -4.00 5.88
C VAL A 85 20.08 -3.99 5.99
N TRP A 86 19.41 -2.86 5.74
CA TRP A 86 17.94 -2.76 5.76
C TRP A 86 17.28 -3.85 4.91
N CYS A 87 17.69 -4.01 3.65
CA CYS A 87 17.15 -5.00 2.73
C CYS A 87 17.41 -6.46 3.17
N GLY A 88 18.47 -6.70 3.94
CA GLY A 88 18.88 -8.03 4.40
C GLY A 88 18.38 -8.41 5.80
N TRP A 89 18.01 -7.44 6.63
CA TRP A 89 17.75 -7.64 8.06
C TRP A 89 16.36 -7.17 8.50
N PHE A 90 15.86 -6.06 7.97
CA PHE A 90 14.66 -5.38 8.50
C PHE A 90 13.50 -5.30 7.50
N CYS A 91 13.79 -5.26 6.20
CA CYS A 91 12.76 -5.08 5.18
C CYS A 91 11.76 -6.28 5.17
N PRO A 92 10.47 -6.05 5.42
CA PRO A 92 9.48 -7.13 5.48
C PRO A 92 9.32 -7.82 4.12
N MET A 93 9.38 -7.09 3.02
CA MET A 93 9.38 -7.66 1.66
C MET A 93 10.59 -8.57 1.42
N GLY A 94 11.77 -8.19 1.92
CA GLY A 94 12.98 -9.01 1.83
C GLY A 94 12.85 -10.34 2.57
N THR A 95 12.26 -10.31 3.77
CA THR A 95 11.98 -11.53 4.56
C THR A 95 10.93 -12.39 3.88
N THR A 96 9.84 -11.80 3.34
CA THR A 96 8.83 -12.54 2.58
C THR A 96 9.46 -13.29 1.40
N LEU A 97 10.35 -12.64 0.62
CA LEU A 97 11.06 -13.31 -0.47
C LEU A 97 12.00 -14.44 0.02
N ASP A 98 12.63 -14.29 1.19
CA ASP A 98 13.46 -15.35 1.77
C ASP A 98 12.62 -16.55 2.26
N ILE A 99 11.38 -16.33 2.72
CA ILE A 99 10.44 -17.40 3.12
C ILE A 99 10.04 -18.21 1.88
N PHE A 100 9.69 -17.54 0.78
CA PHE A 100 9.30 -18.18 -0.48
C PHE A 100 10.47 -18.53 -1.40
N ARG A 101 11.66 -18.77 -0.86
CA ARG A 101 12.83 -19.18 -1.66
C ARG A 101 12.71 -20.66 -2.10
N PRO A 102 13.10 -21.01 -3.33
CA PRO A 102 13.10 -22.39 -3.77
C PRO A 102 14.07 -23.24 -2.95
N ALA A 103 13.70 -24.51 -2.73
CA ALA A 103 14.62 -25.47 -2.12
C ALA A 103 15.86 -25.66 -3.02
N ARG A 104 17.07 -25.64 -2.42
CA ARG A 104 18.33 -25.71 -3.17
C ARG A 104 18.47 -26.91 -4.12
N ARG A 105 17.87 -28.05 -3.79
CA ARG A 105 17.85 -29.23 -4.68
C ARG A 105 17.08 -28.97 -5.99
N LYS A 106 16.07 -28.10 -5.96
CA LYS A 106 15.29 -27.67 -7.13
C LYS A 106 15.99 -26.55 -7.92
N GLN A 107 16.94 -25.84 -7.31
CA GLN A 107 17.66 -24.73 -7.93
C GLN A 107 18.64 -25.18 -9.03
N HIS A 108 19.17 -26.40 -8.96
CA HIS A 108 19.93 -27.00 -10.06
C HIS A 108 19.09 -27.25 -11.33
N ARG A 109 17.76 -27.27 -11.20
CA ARG A 109 16.81 -27.41 -12.33
C ARG A 109 16.16 -26.07 -12.71
N ALA A 110 16.49 -24.98 -12.03
CA ALA A 110 15.94 -23.67 -12.35
C ALA A 110 16.58 -23.13 -13.65
N PRO A 111 15.84 -22.37 -14.47
CA PRO A 111 16.41 -21.69 -15.63
C PRO A 111 17.53 -20.75 -15.18
N ALA A 112 18.51 -20.53 -16.06
CA ALA A 112 19.60 -19.61 -15.80
C ALA A 112 19.04 -18.22 -15.42
N PRO A 113 19.60 -17.55 -14.39
CA PRO A 113 19.12 -16.24 -13.99
C PRO A 113 19.27 -15.23 -15.14
N PRO A 114 18.44 -14.18 -15.20
CA PRO A 114 18.60 -13.11 -16.18
C PRO A 114 20.00 -12.49 -16.12
N SER A 115 20.43 -11.90 -17.23
CA SER A 115 21.73 -11.25 -17.30
C SER A 115 21.87 -10.15 -16.23
N GLU A 116 23.09 -9.92 -15.76
CA GLU A 116 23.35 -8.87 -14.75
C GLU A 116 22.94 -7.48 -15.23
N GLN A 117 22.87 -7.26 -16.55
CA GLN A 117 22.40 -6.02 -17.16
C GLN A 117 20.96 -5.66 -16.77
N TRP A 118 20.11 -6.63 -16.42
CA TRP A 118 18.74 -6.37 -15.96
C TRP A 118 18.72 -5.59 -14.64
N ARG A 119 19.81 -5.57 -13.86
CA ARG A 119 19.89 -4.75 -12.64
C ARG A 119 19.74 -3.27 -12.93
N LYS A 120 19.98 -2.84 -14.16
CA LYS A 120 19.77 -1.47 -14.61
C LYS A 120 18.31 -1.04 -14.50
N ILE A 121 17.36 -1.97 -14.62
CA ILE A 121 15.92 -1.67 -14.61
C ILE A 121 15.51 -0.94 -13.32
N LYS A 122 15.89 -1.42 -12.13
CA LYS A 122 15.55 -0.72 -10.89
C LYS A 122 16.15 0.69 -10.77
N TYR A 123 17.33 0.92 -11.36
CA TYR A 123 17.95 2.25 -11.34
C TYR A 123 17.25 3.20 -12.31
N VAL A 124 16.84 2.70 -13.49
CA VAL A 124 15.99 3.45 -14.42
C VAL A 124 14.63 3.74 -13.78
N LEU A 125 14.00 2.75 -13.14
CA LEU A 125 12.75 2.94 -12.41
C LEU A 125 12.91 3.98 -11.28
N LEU A 126 13.99 3.93 -10.52
CA LEU A 126 14.28 4.92 -9.47
C LEU A 126 14.39 6.33 -10.05
N VAL A 127 15.21 6.53 -11.08
CA VAL A 127 15.39 7.86 -11.71
C VAL A 127 14.05 8.37 -12.26
N PHE A 128 13.29 7.49 -12.91
CA PHE A 128 11.96 7.81 -13.42
C PHE A 128 11.02 8.23 -12.28
N MET A 129 10.97 7.48 -11.17
CA MET A 129 10.11 7.78 -10.02
C MET A 129 10.48 9.09 -9.34
N VAL A 130 11.77 9.36 -9.14
CA VAL A 130 12.24 10.62 -8.54
C VAL A 130 11.92 11.80 -9.46
N MET A 131 12.12 11.66 -10.77
CA MET A 131 11.78 12.73 -11.72
C MET A 131 10.26 12.93 -11.83
N ALA A 132 9.47 11.86 -11.82
CA ALA A 132 8.02 11.96 -11.79
C ALA A 132 7.54 12.68 -10.50
N ALA A 133 8.15 12.34 -9.36
CA ALA A 133 7.89 13.01 -8.09
C ALA A 133 8.24 14.50 -8.13
N LEU A 134 9.37 14.90 -8.72
CA LEU A 134 9.73 16.32 -8.91
C LEU A 134 8.67 17.10 -9.71
N LEU A 135 7.96 16.43 -10.61
CA LEU A 135 6.86 16.99 -11.41
C LEU A 135 5.48 16.82 -10.75
N GLY A 136 5.44 16.48 -9.45
CA GLY A 136 4.20 16.33 -8.67
C GLY A 136 3.48 15.00 -8.86
N ASN A 137 4.05 14.03 -9.58
CA ASN A 137 3.38 12.76 -9.88
C ASN A 137 3.90 11.62 -9.00
N GLN A 138 3.05 11.11 -8.10
CA GLN A 138 3.36 9.96 -7.23
C GLN A 138 2.85 8.60 -7.75
N SER A 139 2.36 8.53 -8.99
CA SER A 139 1.59 7.36 -9.48
C SER A 139 2.37 6.05 -9.44
N LEU A 140 3.70 6.08 -9.47
CA LEU A 140 4.54 4.87 -9.49
C LEU A 140 4.94 4.36 -8.10
N LEU A 141 4.55 5.02 -7.01
CA LEU A 141 4.89 4.55 -5.65
C LEU A 141 4.24 3.22 -5.27
N PHE A 142 3.29 2.71 -6.07
CA PHE A 142 2.81 1.34 -5.90
C PHE A 142 3.87 0.26 -6.16
N LEU A 143 5.01 0.63 -6.78
CA LEU A 143 6.19 -0.21 -6.99
C LEU A 143 7.18 -0.17 -5.81
N ASP A 144 6.91 0.62 -4.78
CA ASP A 144 7.67 0.52 -3.54
C ASP A 144 7.44 -0.87 -2.88
N PRO A 145 8.50 -1.58 -2.42
CA PRO A 145 8.34 -2.91 -1.84
C PRO A 145 7.41 -2.96 -0.62
N ILE A 146 7.37 -1.92 0.21
CA ILE A 146 6.54 -1.90 1.43
C ILE A 146 5.09 -1.58 1.05
N THR A 147 4.86 -0.59 0.16
CA THR A 147 3.51 -0.28 -0.33
C THR A 147 2.92 -1.47 -1.07
N MET A 148 3.69 -2.14 -1.92
CA MET A 148 3.25 -3.33 -2.66
C MET A 148 2.85 -4.46 -1.72
N LEU A 149 3.69 -4.78 -0.72
CA LEU A 149 3.41 -5.85 0.24
C LEU A 149 2.13 -5.57 1.04
N THR A 150 2.04 -4.41 1.69
CA THR A 150 0.87 -4.04 2.49
C THR A 150 -0.39 -4.00 1.66
N ARG A 151 -0.34 -3.44 0.46
CA ARG A 151 -1.52 -3.33 -0.41
C ARG A 151 -2.04 -4.69 -0.83
N SER A 152 -1.16 -5.62 -1.20
CA SER A 152 -1.53 -6.99 -1.55
C SER A 152 -2.08 -7.75 -0.34
N LEU A 153 -1.56 -7.49 0.86
CA LEU A 153 -2.15 -8.01 2.09
C LEU A 153 -3.55 -7.43 2.34
N ALA A 154 -3.70 -6.10 2.30
CA ALA A 154 -4.93 -5.39 2.64
C ALA A 154 -6.08 -5.64 1.66
N ASN A 155 -5.80 -5.67 0.36
CA ASN A 155 -6.84 -5.72 -0.67
C ASN A 155 -7.09 -7.12 -1.23
N ALA A 156 -6.23 -8.11 -0.93
CA ALA A 156 -6.35 -9.45 -1.47
C ALA A 156 -6.21 -10.56 -0.43
N LEU A 157 -5.06 -10.68 0.23
CA LEU A 157 -4.81 -11.83 1.12
C LEU A 157 -5.67 -11.79 2.40
N TRP A 158 -5.81 -10.61 3.02
CA TRP A 158 -6.59 -10.46 4.26
C TRP A 158 -8.10 -10.67 4.03
N PRO A 159 -8.73 -10.08 3.00
CA PRO A 159 -10.13 -10.35 2.67
C PRO A 159 -10.36 -11.81 2.26
N MET A 160 -9.44 -12.41 1.49
CA MET A 160 -9.50 -13.82 1.10
C MET A 160 -9.45 -14.74 2.33
N LEU A 161 -8.57 -14.45 3.28
CA LEU A 161 -8.47 -15.19 4.53
C LEU A 161 -9.76 -15.06 5.36
N GLY A 162 -10.30 -13.84 5.48
CA GLY A 162 -11.57 -13.60 6.18
C GLY A 162 -12.72 -14.40 5.55
N TYR A 163 -12.85 -14.34 4.22
CA TYR A 163 -13.85 -15.13 3.49
C TYR A 163 -13.70 -16.64 3.74
N ALA A 164 -12.47 -17.16 3.68
CA ALA A 164 -12.21 -18.58 3.94
C ALA A 164 -12.57 -18.98 5.37
N VAL A 165 -12.24 -18.17 6.37
CA VAL A 165 -12.58 -18.40 7.78
C VAL A 165 -14.09 -18.42 7.97
N TYR A 166 -14.82 -17.42 7.45
CA TYR A 166 -16.28 -17.37 7.55
C TYR A 166 -16.98 -18.51 6.79
N ALA A 167 -16.45 -18.92 5.64
CA ALA A 167 -16.99 -20.06 4.89
C ALA A 167 -16.80 -21.39 5.63
N ILE A 168 -15.64 -21.59 6.27
CA ILE A 168 -15.36 -22.76 7.11
C ILE A 168 -16.26 -22.74 8.35
N GLU A 169 -16.37 -21.60 9.01
CA GLU A 169 -17.25 -21.40 10.16
C GLU A 169 -18.72 -21.72 9.82
N ALA A 170 -19.24 -21.17 8.72
CA ALA A 170 -20.59 -21.44 8.25
C ALA A 170 -20.82 -22.93 7.88
N TRP A 171 -19.80 -23.61 7.39
CA TRP A 171 -19.86 -25.06 7.14
C TRP A 171 -19.88 -25.86 8.45
N LEU A 172 -19.09 -25.47 9.46
CA LEU A 172 -19.05 -26.12 10.77
C LEU A 172 -20.34 -25.90 11.58
N TYR A 173 -21.01 -24.75 11.44
CA TYR A 173 -22.30 -24.48 12.09
C TYR A 173 -23.44 -25.43 11.65
N ARG A 174 -23.23 -26.27 10.62
CA ARG A 174 -24.18 -27.34 10.25
C ARG A 174 -24.25 -28.47 11.28
N TRP A 175 -23.27 -28.53 12.20
CA TRP A 175 -23.19 -29.54 13.25
C TRP A 175 -23.49 -28.88 14.60
N ASP A 176 -24.67 -29.17 15.15
CA ASP A 176 -25.18 -28.64 16.41
C ASP A 176 -24.22 -28.81 17.60
N VAL A 177 -23.54 -29.95 17.67
CA VAL A 177 -22.54 -30.26 18.72
C VAL A 177 -21.40 -29.24 18.78
N LEU A 178 -21.11 -28.52 17.69
CA LEU A 178 -20.00 -27.57 17.62
C LEU A 178 -20.38 -26.13 17.98
N TRP A 179 -21.67 -25.83 18.19
CA TRP A 179 -22.14 -24.44 18.28
C TRP A 179 -21.48 -23.64 19.40
N ASP A 180 -21.44 -24.16 20.63
CA ASP A 180 -20.85 -23.43 21.77
C ASP A 180 -19.36 -23.11 21.56
N VAL A 181 -18.63 -24.06 20.96
CA VAL A 181 -17.20 -23.90 20.66
C VAL A 181 -17.00 -22.89 19.54
N LEU A 182 -17.81 -22.97 18.47
CA LEU A 182 -17.77 -22.02 17.36
C LEU A 182 -18.11 -20.61 17.83
N ASP A 183 -19.16 -20.44 18.64
CA ASP A 183 -19.54 -19.14 19.21
C ASP A 183 -18.42 -18.54 20.07
N ALA A 184 -17.76 -19.36 20.89
CA ALA A 184 -16.61 -18.92 21.68
C ALA A 184 -15.45 -18.49 20.78
N ILE A 185 -15.10 -19.26 19.76
CA ILE A 185 -14.03 -18.94 18.79
C ILE A 185 -14.40 -17.68 17.99
N HIS A 186 -15.66 -17.56 17.55
CA HIS A 186 -16.15 -16.43 16.80
C HIS A 186 -15.97 -15.14 17.58
N ARG A 187 -16.47 -15.10 18.82
CA ARG A 187 -16.45 -13.91 19.68
C ARG A 187 -15.03 -13.53 20.12
N THR A 188 -14.18 -14.51 20.41
CA THR A 188 -12.83 -14.26 20.98
C THR A 188 -11.75 -14.05 19.94
N ALA A 189 -11.85 -14.69 18.76
CA ALA A 189 -10.81 -14.66 17.74
C ALA A 189 -11.31 -14.08 16.40
N VAL A 190 -12.36 -14.66 15.80
CA VAL A 190 -12.77 -14.31 14.43
C VAL A 190 -13.29 -12.87 14.34
N TYR A 191 -14.25 -12.50 15.19
CA TYR A 191 -14.89 -11.19 15.16
C TYR A 191 -13.90 -10.06 15.46
N PRO A 192 -13.02 -10.12 16.48
CA PRO A 192 -11.99 -9.09 16.70
C PRO A 192 -11.02 -8.91 15.53
N LEU A 193 -10.67 -10.00 14.83
CA LEU A 193 -9.74 -9.99 13.70
C LEU A 193 -10.38 -9.49 12.40
N PHE A 194 -11.56 -10.01 12.05
CA PHE A 194 -12.16 -9.80 10.73
C PHE A 194 -13.40 -8.88 10.73
N ARG A 195 -14.07 -8.68 11.87
CA ARG A 195 -15.24 -7.79 12.03
C ARG A 195 -16.28 -7.86 10.89
N ASP A 196 -16.63 -9.07 10.49
CA ASP A 196 -17.60 -9.36 9.43
C ASP A 196 -17.23 -8.68 8.10
N LEU A 197 -15.93 -8.75 7.74
CA LEU A 197 -15.40 -8.43 6.41
C LEU A 197 -16.22 -9.12 5.30
N ARG A 198 -17.26 -8.45 4.80
CA ARG A 198 -18.00 -8.83 3.58
C ARG A 198 -17.51 -8.06 2.34
N SER A 199 -16.27 -7.59 2.39
CA SER A 199 -15.69 -6.77 1.32
C SER A 199 -15.53 -7.51 0.01
N VAL A 200 -16.07 -6.92 -1.07
CA VAL A 200 -15.68 -7.23 -2.44
C VAL A 200 -14.71 -6.15 -2.89
N TYR A 201 -13.40 -6.41 -2.81
CA TYR A 201 -12.39 -5.51 -3.40
C TYR A 201 -12.26 -5.83 -4.89
N PRO A 202 -12.67 -4.94 -5.81
CA PRO A 202 -12.64 -5.23 -7.25
C PRO A 202 -11.24 -5.59 -7.75
N LEU A 203 -10.21 -5.07 -7.09
CA LEU A 203 -8.80 -5.29 -7.43
C LEU A 203 -8.12 -6.44 -6.67
N ALA A 204 -8.86 -7.23 -5.87
CA ALA A 204 -8.27 -8.33 -5.10
C ALA A 204 -7.52 -9.33 -5.99
N VAL A 205 -8.18 -9.83 -7.04
CA VAL A 205 -7.60 -10.83 -7.95
C VAL A 205 -6.36 -10.31 -8.68
N PRO A 206 -6.38 -9.16 -9.40
CA PRO A 206 -5.18 -8.69 -10.09
C PRO A 206 -4.02 -8.36 -9.13
N LEU A 207 -4.31 -7.82 -7.94
CA LEU A 207 -3.26 -7.57 -6.93
C LEU A 207 -2.68 -8.87 -6.35
N PHE A 208 -3.51 -9.90 -6.18
CA PHE A 208 -3.07 -11.23 -5.78
C PHE A 208 -2.18 -11.88 -6.84
N LEU A 209 -2.61 -11.86 -8.11
CA LEU A 209 -1.85 -12.40 -9.23
C LEU A 209 -0.52 -11.66 -9.43
N GLY A 210 -0.52 -10.33 -9.31
CA GLY A 210 0.70 -9.54 -9.38
C GLY A 210 1.68 -9.89 -8.25
N PHE A 211 1.19 -9.97 -7.01
CA PHE A 211 2.02 -10.30 -5.85
C PHE A 211 2.56 -11.72 -5.89
N THR A 212 1.70 -12.70 -6.20
CA THR A 212 2.13 -14.11 -6.38
C THR A 212 3.09 -14.24 -7.55
N GLY A 213 2.93 -13.47 -8.62
CA GLY A 213 3.91 -13.34 -9.71
C GLY A 213 5.27 -12.86 -9.22
N VAL A 214 5.31 -11.81 -8.37
CA VAL A 214 6.56 -11.33 -7.75
C VAL A 214 7.23 -12.42 -6.90
N LEU A 215 6.44 -13.18 -6.13
CA LEU A 215 6.97 -14.32 -5.38
C LEU A 215 7.48 -15.42 -6.33
N ALA A 216 6.72 -15.75 -7.38
CA ALA A 216 7.06 -16.76 -8.38
C ALA A 216 8.38 -16.45 -9.11
N LEU A 217 8.69 -15.18 -9.35
CA LEU A 217 9.96 -14.76 -9.95
C LEU A 217 11.19 -15.14 -9.10
N ASN A 218 11.01 -15.38 -7.79
CA ASN A 218 12.06 -15.87 -6.90
C ASN A 218 12.59 -17.27 -7.28
N TRP A 219 11.83 -18.05 -8.06
CA TRP A 219 12.28 -19.31 -8.62
C TRP A 219 13.23 -19.14 -9.82
N TRP A 220 13.17 -18.00 -10.51
CA TRP A 220 14.07 -17.68 -11.62
C TRP A 220 15.39 -17.07 -11.13
N ALA A 221 15.32 -16.16 -10.15
CA ALA A 221 16.49 -15.68 -9.44
C ALA A 221 16.15 -15.41 -7.97
N GLU A 222 17.03 -15.85 -7.05
CA GLU A 222 16.86 -15.50 -5.64
C GLU A 222 16.76 -13.97 -5.48
N ARG A 223 15.76 -13.54 -4.71
CA ARG A 223 15.39 -12.15 -4.48
C ARG A 223 15.25 -11.34 -5.78
N PHE A 224 14.63 -11.93 -6.81
CA PHE A 224 14.44 -11.32 -8.14
C PHE A 224 13.99 -9.86 -8.07
N TRP A 225 12.95 -9.57 -7.28
CA TRP A 225 12.42 -8.22 -7.09
C TRP A 225 13.50 -7.24 -6.59
N CYS A 226 14.17 -7.58 -5.47
CA CYS A 226 15.24 -6.74 -4.91
C CYS A 226 16.43 -6.57 -5.86
N ARG A 227 16.69 -7.58 -6.69
CA ARG A 227 17.81 -7.61 -7.63
C ARG A 227 17.56 -6.72 -8.85
N TYR A 228 16.37 -6.77 -9.43
CA TYR A 228 16.09 -6.20 -10.76
C TYR A 228 15.04 -5.10 -10.79
N LEU A 229 14.05 -5.10 -9.88
CA LEU A 229 12.86 -4.24 -10.01
C LEU A 229 12.68 -3.23 -8.88
N CYS A 230 13.22 -3.51 -7.69
CA CYS A 230 12.95 -2.73 -6.48
C CYS A 230 13.61 -1.33 -6.51
N PRO A 231 12.83 -0.23 -6.63
CA PRO A 231 13.38 1.12 -6.70
C PRO A 231 14.03 1.54 -5.38
N LEU A 232 13.48 1.12 -4.23
CA LEU A 232 14.09 1.33 -2.91
C LEU A 232 15.46 0.65 -2.84
N GLY A 233 15.59 -0.56 -3.38
CA GLY A 233 16.86 -1.28 -3.47
C GLY A 233 17.87 -0.58 -4.39
N GLY A 234 17.39 0.11 -5.43
CA GLY A 234 18.20 0.99 -6.26
C GLY A 234 18.72 2.21 -5.49
N LEU A 235 17.84 2.88 -4.72
CA LEU A 235 18.22 4.05 -3.91
C LEU A 235 19.25 3.66 -2.84
N LEU A 236 18.97 2.62 -2.07
CA LEU A 236 19.88 2.11 -1.06
C LEU A 236 21.17 1.53 -1.68
N GLY A 237 21.10 0.99 -2.90
CA GLY A 237 22.27 0.55 -3.67
C GLY A 237 23.17 1.69 -4.09
N PHE A 238 22.59 2.81 -4.54
CA PHE A 238 23.35 4.01 -4.83
C PHE A 238 24.07 4.54 -3.57
N ILE A 239 23.36 4.60 -2.44
CA ILE A 239 23.92 5.03 -1.15
C ILE A 239 25.01 4.06 -0.67
N SER A 240 24.81 2.74 -0.79
CA SER A 240 25.75 1.75 -0.28
C SER A 240 27.06 1.66 -1.06
N ARG A 241 27.19 2.32 -2.22
CA ARG A 241 28.50 2.52 -2.89
C ARG A 241 29.49 3.31 -2.04
N PHE A 242 28.97 4.16 -1.15
CA PHE A 242 29.76 4.94 -0.20
C PHE A 242 29.93 4.22 1.14
N SER A 243 29.42 2.99 1.27
CA SER A 243 29.43 2.26 2.55
C SER A 243 30.83 2.10 3.14
N LEU A 244 30.95 2.24 4.47
CA LEU A 244 32.22 2.08 5.19
C LEU A 244 32.53 0.63 5.55
N PHE A 245 31.51 -0.23 5.67
CA PHE A 245 31.67 -1.63 6.04
C PHE A 245 31.37 -2.54 4.84
N ARG A 246 32.37 -3.30 4.38
CA ARG A 246 32.27 -4.07 3.13
C ARG A 246 32.81 -5.49 3.27
N ARG A 247 32.37 -6.35 2.35
CA ARG A 247 32.89 -7.71 2.19
C ARG A 247 34.27 -7.66 1.53
N VAL A 248 35.26 -8.32 2.13
CA VAL A 248 36.63 -8.46 1.63
C VAL A 248 37.00 -9.93 1.54
N VAL A 249 37.81 -10.27 0.53
CA VAL A 249 38.36 -11.61 0.33
C VAL A 249 39.87 -11.57 0.56
N ASN A 250 40.37 -12.42 1.46
CA ASN A 250 41.78 -12.52 1.80
C ASN A 250 42.53 -13.44 0.81
N ALA A 251 43.87 -13.39 0.85
CA ALA A 251 44.76 -14.19 0.00
C ALA A 251 44.58 -15.71 0.15
N ASP A 252 44.06 -16.19 1.29
CA ASP A 252 43.85 -17.63 1.56
C ASP A 252 42.73 -18.30 0.73
N CYS A 253 42.10 -17.53 -0.18
CA CYS A 253 40.99 -17.98 -1.02
C CYS A 253 41.44 -19.06 -2.02
N THR A 254 40.71 -20.19 -2.07
CA THR A 254 40.97 -21.29 -3.01
C THR A 254 40.16 -21.22 -4.30
N SER A 255 39.47 -20.11 -4.56
CA SER A 255 38.63 -19.94 -5.75
C SER A 255 37.55 -21.03 -5.93
N CYS A 256 37.06 -21.63 -4.84
CA CYS A 256 36.11 -22.76 -4.88
C CYS A 256 34.67 -22.39 -5.32
N ALA A 257 34.38 -21.10 -5.54
CA ALA A 257 33.09 -20.55 -5.96
C ALA A 257 31.88 -20.89 -5.08
N VAL A 258 32.09 -21.37 -3.85
CA VAL A 258 30.99 -21.64 -2.91
C VAL A 258 30.26 -20.35 -2.50
N CYS A 259 31.01 -19.26 -2.31
CA CYS A 259 30.46 -17.98 -1.91
C CYS A 259 29.56 -17.35 -3.00
N SER A 260 29.96 -17.42 -4.27
CA SER A 260 29.18 -16.88 -5.40
C SER A 260 27.89 -17.67 -5.61
N ARG A 261 27.95 -19.01 -5.58
CA ARG A 261 26.76 -19.89 -5.68
C ARG A 261 25.77 -19.70 -4.54
N ARG A 262 26.23 -19.26 -3.37
CA ARG A 262 25.36 -19.02 -2.19
C ARG A 262 24.93 -17.57 -2.02
N CYS A 263 25.35 -16.67 -2.91
CA CYS A 263 25.01 -15.27 -2.82
C CYS A 263 23.56 -15.05 -3.30
N PRO A 264 22.61 -14.68 -2.42
CA PRO A 264 21.21 -14.56 -2.81
C PRO A 264 20.97 -13.41 -3.79
N THR A 265 21.84 -12.39 -3.79
CA THR A 265 21.76 -11.28 -4.75
C THR A 265 22.70 -11.42 -5.93
N GLY A 266 23.46 -12.53 -6.04
CA GLY A 266 24.37 -12.79 -7.16
C GLY A 266 25.43 -11.70 -7.41
N THR A 267 25.89 -11.00 -6.36
CA THR A 267 26.82 -9.86 -6.50
C THR A 267 28.31 -10.24 -6.53
N ILE A 268 28.63 -11.50 -6.23
CA ILE A 268 30.02 -11.98 -6.14
C ILE A 268 30.48 -12.48 -7.51
N ASP A 269 31.52 -11.84 -8.06
CA ASP A 269 32.04 -12.12 -9.40
C ASP A 269 33.31 -13.00 -9.36
N PRO A 270 33.26 -14.27 -9.81
CA PRO A 270 34.42 -15.15 -9.89
C PRO A 270 35.54 -14.63 -10.81
N ALA A 271 35.22 -13.87 -11.86
CA ALA A 271 36.21 -13.33 -12.80
C ALA A 271 37.02 -12.17 -12.20
N ARG A 272 36.49 -11.53 -11.15
CA ARG A 272 37.13 -10.40 -10.44
C ARG A 272 37.59 -10.81 -9.05
N ASN A 273 38.29 -11.93 -8.93
CA ASN A 273 38.82 -12.46 -7.66
C ASN A 273 37.75 -12.61 -6.56
N PHE A 274 36.52 -12.96 -6.93
CA PHE A 274 35.37 -13.04 -6.01
C PHE A 274 35.06 -11.74 -5.28
N ALA A 275 35.37 -10.59 -5.89
CA ALA A 275 34.90 -9.29 -5.42
C ALA A 275 33.36 -9.25 -5.40
N SER A 276 32.80 -8.53 -4.44
CA SER A 276 31.36 -8.28 -4.34
C SER A 276 31.10 -6.82 -4.61
N ASP A 277 30.09 -6.51 -5.42
CA ASP A 277 29.63 -5.14 -5.57
C ASP A 277 28.91 -4.66 -4.28
N PRO A 278 29.42 -3.63 -3.59
CA PRO A 278 28.76 -3.05 -2.41
C PRO A 278 27.39 -2.44 -2.69
N ALA A 279 27.10 -2.02 -3.93
CA ALA A 279 25.78 -1.54 -4.33
C ALA A 279 24.73 -2.66 -4.29
N GLU A 280 25.17 -3.92 -4.47
CA GLU A 280 24.31 -5.10 -4.56
C GLU A 280 24.41 -6.07 -3.37
N CYS A 281 25.39 -5.89 -2.48
CA CYS A 281 25.49 -6.67 -1.26
C CYS A 281 24.42 -6.26 -0.24
N THR A 282 23.70 -7.23 0.33
CA THR A 282 22.72 -7.00 1.42
C THR A 282 23.27 -7.36 2.81
N VAL A 283 24.58 -7.63 2.90
CA VAL A 283 25.29 -7.94 4.15
C VAL A 283 24.59 -9.09 4.91
N CYS A 284 24.27 -10.13 4.15
CA CYS A 284 23.51 -11.28 4.65
C CYS A 284 24.35 -12.33 5.40
N TYR A 285 25.68 -12.21 5.34
CA TYR A 285 26.67 -13.15 5.88
C TYR A 285 26.60 -14.61 5.37
N ASP A 286 25.72 -14.93 4.41
CA ASP A 286 25.60 -16.29 3.86
C ASP A 286 26.90 -16.78 3.20
N CYS A 287 27.64 -15.87 2.53
CA CYS A 287 28.92 -16.20 1.90
C CYS A 287 30.02 -16.47 2.93
N ALA A 288 30.13 -15.64 3.98
CA ALA A 288 31.13 -15.76 5.03
C ALA A 288 30.94 -17.03 5.85
N ASP A 289 29.70 -17.36 6.25
CA ASP A 289 29.37 -18.60 6.97
C ASP A 289 29.64 -19.87 6.16
N SER A 290 29.53 -19.79 4.83
CA SER A 290 29.73 -20.94 3.94
C SER A 290 31.16 -21.12 3.44
N CYS A 291 32.08 -20.21 3.76
CA CYS A 291 33.44 -20.23 3.25
C CYS A 291 34.27 -21.30 3.99
N PRO A 292 34.76 -22.37 3.32
CA PRO A 292 35.48 -23.46 4.00
C PRO A 292 36.80 -23.02 4.64
N ARG A 293 37.46 -22.03 4.04
CA ARG A 293 38.75 -21.46 4.49
C ARG A 293 38.59 -20.22 5.39
N GLY A 294 37.36 -19.73 5.58
CA GLY A 294 37.13 -18.48 6.31
C GLY A 294 37.70 -17.21 5.64
N SER A 295 38.09 -17.28 4.36
CA SER A 295 38.75 -16.18 3.64
C SER A 295 37.84 -15.00 3.29
N THR A 296 36.52 -15.13 3.47
CA THR A 296 35.54 -14.05 3.26
C THR A 296 35.19 -13.42 4.60
N THR A 297 35.52 -12.13 4.76
CA THR A 297 35.23 -11.36 5.98
C THR A 297 34.52 -10.05 5.65
N PHE A 298 33.95 -9.39 6.66
CA PHE A 298 33.44 -8.02 6.52
C PHE A 298 34.28 -7.08 7.37
N GLN A 299 34.77 -6.00 6.77
CA GLN A 299 35.75 -5.11 7.36
C GLN A 299 35.41 -3.64 7.10
N TRP A 300 35.79 -2.79 8.05
CA TRP A 300 35.78 -1.34 7.87
C TRP A 300 36.85 -0.93 6.86
N GLN A 301 36.49 -0.03 5.95
CA GLN A 301 37.38 0.42 4.87
C GLN A 301 38.25 1.63 5.27
N MET A 302 38.08 2.17 6.48
CA MET A 302 38.87 3.29 6.99
C MET A 302 40.28 2.84 7.39
N PRO A 303 41.34 3.65 7.15
CA PRO A 303 41.32 5.01 6.57
C PRO A 303 41.32 5.04 5.02
N HIS A 304 41.50 3.90 4.35
CA HIS A 304 41.65 3.80 2.89
C HIS A 304 40.32 3.74 2.13
N TRP A 305 39.31 4.49 2.58
CA TRP A 305 37.97 4.44 2.00
C TRP A 305 37.97 4.99 0.57
N LYS A 306 37.34 4.24 -0.34
CA LYS A 306 37.06 4.66 -1.72
C LYS A 306 35.63 4.28 -2.10
N PRO A 307 34.90 5.11 -2.87
CA PRO A 307 33.61 4.72 -3.44
C PRO A 307 33.75 3.42 -4.25
N ALA A 308 32.70 2.59 -4.25
CA ALA A 308 32.66 1.37 -5.05
C ALA A 308 32.84 1.67 -6.55
N GLU A 309 33.49 0.75 -7.27
CA GLU A 309 33.67 0.86 -8.71
C GLU A 309 32.34 0.80 -9.46
N TRP A 310 32.22 1.63 -10.50
CA TRP A 310 31.08 1.63 -11.41
C TRP A 310 31.00 0.31 -12.18
N GLN A 311 29.85 -0.34 -12.14
CA GLN A 311 29.59 -1.60 -12.83
C GLN A 311 28.93 -1.37 -14.19
N PRO A 312 29.02 -2.33 -15.14
CA PRO A 312 28.42 -2.19 -16.48
C PRO A 312 26.89 -2.00 -16.49
N TYR A 313 26.20 -2.43 -15.43
CA TYR A 313 24.75 -2.28 -15.27
C TYR A 313 24.33 -1.01 -14.53
N ASP A 314 25.29 -0.19 -14.11
CA ASP A 314 25.01 1.11 -13.50
C ASP A 314 24.70 2.13 -14.61
N PRO A 315 23.67 2.97 -14.46
CA PRO A 315 23.10 3.77 -15.56
C PRO A 315 24.08 4.83 -16.07
N ALA A 316 24.48 4.72 -17.33
CA ALA A 316 25.36 5.72 -17.95
C ALA A 316 24.68 7.09 -18.05
N ARG A 317 25.46 8.17 -18.15
CA ARG A 317 24.94 9.56 -18.26
C ARG A 317 23.85 9.71 -19.34
N ARG A 318 24.07 9.12 -20.52
CA ARG A 318 23.10 9.15 -21.63
C ARG A 318 21.76 8.50 -21.28
N GLU A 319 21.81 7.46 -20.45
CA GLU A 319 20.63 6.68 -20.05
C GLU A 319 19.85 7.39 -18.96
N VAL A 320 20.56 8.04 -18.03
CA VAL A 320 19.94 8.95 -17.06
C VAL A 320 19.22 10.08 -17.79
N LEU A 321 19.88 10.77 -18.72
CA LEU A 321 19.27 11.85 -19.50
C LEU A 321 18.07 11.37 -20.33
N ALA A 322 18.17 10.21 -20.98
CA ALA A 322 17.04 9.61 -21.69
C ALA A 322 15.87 9.29 -20.75
N THR A 323 16.16 8.73 -19.57
CA THR A 323 15.13 8.42 -18.55
C THR A 323 14.45 9.68 -18.04
N LEU A 324 15.22 10.76 -17.81
CA LEU A 324 14.67 12.06 -17.42
C LEU A 324 13.72 12.60 -18.50
N GLY A 325 14.14 12.62 -19.77
CA GLY A 325 13.30 13.04 -20.89
C GLY A 325 12.02 12.19 -21.03
N LEU A 326 12.15 10.87 -20.96
CA LEU A 326 11.01 9.94 -21.00
C LEU A 326 10.05 10.13 -19.83
N SER A 327 10.56 10.35 -18.61
CA SER A 327 9.73 10.60 -17.43
C SER A 327 8.98 11.93 -17.53
N ALA A 328 9.62 12.99 -18.04
CA ALA A 328 8.96 14.27 -18.27
C ALA A 328 7.85 14.15 -19.34
N ALA A 329 8.14 13.46 -20.45
CA ALA A 329 7.15 13.18 -21.49
C ALA A 329 5.99 12.34 -20.94
N TRP A 330 6.27 11.29 -20.16
CA TRP A 330 5.25 10.47 -19.52
C TRP A 330 4.37 11.29 -18.58
N VAL A 331 4.96 12.10 -17.71
CA VAL A 331 4.21 12.94 -16.78
C VAL A 331 3.35 13.93 -17.56
N ALA A 332 3.89 14.58 -18.59
CA ALA A 332 3.12 15.46 -19.47
C ALA A 332 1.92 14.72 -20.10
N LEU A 333 2.11 13.50 -20.60
CA LEU A 333 1.01 12.67 -21.12
C LEU A 333 -0.06 12.38 -20.06
N THR A 334 0.34 12.06 -18.83
CA THR A 334 -0.64 11.87 -17.73
C THR A 334 -1.38 13.16 -17.38
N TYR A 335 -0.74 14.33 -17.54
CA TYR A 335 -1.34 15.65 -17.32
C TYR A 335 -2.25 16.13 -18.46
N VAL A 336 -2.25 15.48 -19.62
CA VAL A 336 -3.21 15.74 -20.72
C VAL A 336 -4.50 14.90 -20.59
N GLU A 337 -4.56 13.93 -19.66
CA GLU A 337 -5.82 13.20 -19.39
C GLU A 337 -6.99 14.17 -19.11
N PRO A 338 -8.18 13.94 -19.71
CA PRO A 338 -9.33 14.83 -19.53
C PRO A 338 -9.68 15.03 -18.05
N VAL A 339 -9.91 16.28 -17.63
CA VAL A 339 -10.26 16.62 -16.24
C VAL A 339 -11.50 15.84 -15.75
N LYS A 340 -12.51 15.65 -16.62
CA LYS A 340 -13.70 14.82 -16.32
C LYS A 340 -13.35 13.36 -15.96
N LYS A 341 -12.23 12.85 -16.48
CA LYS A 341 -11.72 11.51 -16.17
C LYS A 341 -10.89 11.49 -14.88
N ARG A 342 -10.24 12.61 -14.51
CA ARG A 342 -9.48 12.72 -13.25
C ARG A 342 -10.35 12.89 -12.01
N SER A 343 -11.48 13.56 -12.15
CA SER A 343 -12.39 13.82 -11.03
C SER A 343 -13.82 13.45 -11.42
N PRO A 344 -14.11 12.17 -11.66
CA PRO A 344 -15.45 11.74 -11.98
C PRO A 344 -16.35 11.91 -10.75
N ALA A 345 -17.66 12.00 -11.00
CA ALA A 345 -18.64 12.36 -9.97
C ALA A 345 -18.76 11.33 -8.84
N ASP A 346 -18.32 10.10 -9.06
CA ASP A 346 -18.33 8.99 -8.10
C ASP A 346 -17.00 8.82 -7.35
N LEU A 347 -15.98 9.65 -7.63
CA LEU A 347 -14.69 9.62 -6.93
C LEU A 347 -14.74 10.44 -5.63
N ILE A 348 -15.43 9.88 -4.63
CA ILE A 348 -15.51 10.46 -3.29
C ILE A 348 -14.21 10.13 -2.54
N ARG A 349 -13.55 11.17 -2.02
CA ARG A 349 -12.31 11.03 -1.25
C ARG A 349 -12.58 10.91 0.25
N PRO A 350 -11.64 10.33 1.02
CA PRO A 350 -11.71 10.34 2.49
C PRO A 350 -11.80 11.77 3.06
N PRO A 351 -12.32 11.94 4.29
CA PRO A 351 -12.38 13.23 4.95
C PRO A 351 -11.02 13.93 5.02
N GLY A 352 -10.98 15.22 4.70
CA GLY A 352 -9.75 16.02 4.72
C GLY A 352 -8.84 15.86 3.49
N ALA A 353 -9.01 14.81 2.67
CA ALA A 353 -8.16 14.58 1.51
C ALA A 353 -8.23 15.71 0.44
N ARG A 354 -9.27 16.54 0.46
CA ARG A 354 -9.40 17.68 -0.45
C ARG A 354 -8.79 18.99 0.09
N LEU A 355 -8.38 18.99 1.35
CA LEU A 355 -7.73 20.15 1.98
C LEU A 355 -6.24 20.24 1.65
N VAL A 356 -5.70 19.20 0.99
CA VAL A 356 -4.29 19.04 0.65
C VAL A 356 -4.16 18.58 -0.80
N ASP A 357 -2.95 18.67 -1.35
CA ASP A 357 -2.63 18.05 -2.64
C ASP A 357 -2.51 16.53 -2.51
N PHE A 358 -3.67 15.87 -2.44
CA PHE A 358 -3.77 14.44 -2.16
C PHE A 358 -3.06 13.58 -3.20
N GLU A 359 -3.12 13.93 -4.48
CA GLU A 359 -2.52 13.14 -5.56
C GLU A 359 -0.99 13.17 -5.49
N ALA A 360 -0.42 14.29 -5.04
CA ALA A 360 1.00 14.49 -4.80
C ALA A 360 1.51 13.92 -3.46
N LEU A 361 0.63 13.72 -2.47
CA LEU A 361 1.00 13.20 -1.14
C LEU A 361 0.67 11.71 -0.95
N CYS A 362 -0.34 11.17 -1.66
CA CYS A 362 -0.79 9.79 -1.46
C CYS A 362 0.23 8.79 -2.03
N ILE A 363 0.74 7.91 -1.16
CA ILE A 363 1.73 6.89 -1.54
C ILE A 363 1.09 5.56 -1.99
N ARG A 364 -0.26 5.51 -2.09
CA ARG A 364 -1.03 4.33 -2.55
C ARG A 364 -0.74 3.06 -1.73
N CYS A 365 -0.49 3.21 -0.43
CA CYS A 365 -0.23 2.10 0.50
C CYS A 365 -1.49 1.31 0.89
N ASN A 366 -2.67 1.93 0.77
CA ASN A 366 -3.98 1.38 1.18
C ASN A 366 -4.10 1.03 2.67
N GLU A 367 -3.30 1.64 3.53
CA GLU A 367 -3.50 1.56 5.00
C GLU A 367 -4.87 2.10 5.41
N CYS A 368 -5.31 3.22 4.80
CA CYS A 368 -6.64 3.79 5.03
C CYS A 368 -7.79 2.84 4.66
N VAL A 369 -7.62 2.03 3.60
CA VAL A 369 -8.57 1.00 3.19
C VAL A 369 -8.61 -0.13 4.22
N ARG A 370 -7.43 -0.59 4.67
CA ARG A 370 -7.29 -1.64 5.69
C ARG A 370 -7.96 -1.28 7.01
N VAL A 371 -7.77 -0.04 7.49
CA VAL A 371 -8.30 0.41 8.79
C VAL A 371 -9.76 0.86 8.74
N CYS A 372 -10.39 0.88 7.56
CA CYS A 372 -11.78 1.33 7.39
C CYS A 372 -12.75 0.30 8.00
N PRO A 373 -13.46 0.63 9.10
CA PRO A 373 -14.30 -0.35 9.80
C PRO A 373 -15.54 -0.78 9.01
N THR A 374 -16.02 0.07 8.09
CA THR A 374 -17.18 -0.20 7.24
C THR A 374 -16.78 -0.77 5.89
N GLN A 375 -15.47 -0.79 5.58
CA GLN A 375 -14.94 -1.16 4.25
C GLN A 375 -15.54 -0.36 3.09
N GLY A 376 -16.08 0.81 3.39
CA GLY A 376 -16.53 1.75 2.37
C GLY A 376 -15.38 2.26 1.52
N LEU A 377 -14.18 2.38 2.09
CA LEU A 377 -12.98 2.76 1.33
C LEU A 377 -12.50 1.58 0.49
N GLN A 378 -12.36 1.82 -0.81
CA GLN A 378 -11.92 0.87 -1.81
C GLN A 378 -10.76 1.47 -2.60
N ALA A 379 -9.89 0.63 -3.16
CA ALA A 379 -8.86 1.08 -4.09
C ALA A 379 -9.51 1.40 -5.44
N SER A 380 -9.30 2.61 -5.97
CA SER A 380 -9.69 2.93 -7.35
C SER A 380 -8.78 2.21 -8.35
N PHE A 381 -9.36 1.85 -9.50
CA PHE A 381 -8.61 1.34 -10.64
C PHE A 381 -8.32 2.48 -11.63
N LEU A 382 -8.93 2.46 -12.81
CA LEU A 382 -8.71 3.47 -13.85
C LEU A 382 -9.90 4.43 -14.01
N GLU A 383 -10.91 4.33 -13.13
CA GLU A 383 -12.12 5.16 -13.20
C GLU A 383 -11.79 6.65 -13.02
N GLY A 384 -10.81 6.96 -12.16
CA GLY A 384 -10.29 8.31 -11.94
C GLY A 384 -9.07 8.67 -12.80
N GLY A 385 -8.77 7.93 -13.87
CA GLY A 385 -7.56 8.11 -14.68
C GLY A 385 -6.31 7.48 -14.04
N TRP A 386 -5.17 7.58 -14.74
CA TRP A 386 -3.92 6.92 -14.32
C TRP A 386 -3.38 7.50 -13.00
N GLN A 387 -3.53 8.80 -12.80
CA GLN A 387 -3.05 9.48 -11.59
C GLN A 387 -3.77 8.99 -10.33
N ASN A 388 -5.01 8.55 -10.47
CA ASN A 388 -5.80 8.06 -9.34
C ASN A 388 -5.75 6.55 -9.17
N MET A 389 -4.95 5.84 -9.95
CA MET A 389 -4.81 4.40 -9.80
C MET A 389 -4.35 4.04 -8.37
N LEU A 390 -5.12 3.15 -7.73
CA LEU A 390 -4.87 2.58 -6.40
C LEU A 390 -4.90 3.61 -5.26
N THR A 391 -5.57 4.74 -5.47
CA THR A 391 -5.88 5.68 -4.41
C THR A 391 -7.19 5.27 -3.71
N PRO A 392 -7.41 5.62 -2.43
CA PRO A 392 -8.68 5.34 -1.75
C PRO A 392 -9.84 6.15 -2.34
N ARG A 393 -10.96 5.47 -2.61
CA ARG A 393 -12.27 6.05 -2.92
C ARG A 393 -13.32 5.50 -1.97
N LEU A 394 -14.28 6.32 -1.55
CA LEU A 394 -15.45 5.84 -0.81
C LEU A 394 -16.47 5.28 -1.80
N ALA A 395 -16.93 4.06 -1.55
CA ALA A 395 -18.00 3.39 -2.27
C ALA A 395 -19.14 3.10 -1.26
N PRO A 396 -20.07 4.06 -1.07
CA PRO A 396 -21.10 3.98 -0.03
C PRO A 396 -21.95 2.71 -0.06
N ARG A 397 -22.21 2.17 -1.26
CA ARG A 397 -22.98 0.93 -1.43
C ARG A 397 -22.35 -0.28 -0.73
N PHE A 398 -21.03 -0.33 -0.59
CA PHE A 398 -20.36 -1.39 0.17
C PHE A 398 -20.26 -1.05 1.67
N GLY A 399 -20.06 0.23 1.98
CA GLY A 399 -20.05 0.71 3.35
C GLY A 399 -19.97 2.24 3.42
N PRO A 400 -20.64 2.87 4.39
CA PRO A 400 -20.61 4.33 4.52
C PRO A 400 -19.35 4.81 5.26
N CYS A 401 -19.03 6.09 5.16
CA CYS A 401 -18.08 6.73 6.07
C CYS A 401 -18.69 6.79 7.47
N ASN A 402 -18.16 6.01 8.42
CA ASN A 402 -18.69 5.96 9.78
C ASN A 402 -18.50 7.30 10.50
N TYR A 403 -19.60 7.92 10.94
CA TYR A 403 -19.65 9.24 11.58
C TYR A 403 -18.72 9.40 12.79
N SER A 404 -18.49 8.31 13.55
CA SER A 404 -17.70 8.34 14.79
C SER A 404 -16.26 7.82 14.61
N CYS A 405 -15.77 7.72 13.37
CA CYS A 405 -14.45 7.18 13.04
C CYS A 405 -13.55 8.18 12.31
N ASN A 406 -12.27 8.29 12.68
CA ASN A 406 -11.24 9.06 11.95
C ASN A 406 -9.94 8.26 11.67
N ALA A 407 -9.96 6.92 11.76
CA ALA A 407 -8.73 6.12 11.66
C ALA A 407 -7.97 6.22 10.33
N CYS A 408 -8.66 6.52 9.23
CA CYS A 408 -8.01 6.69 7.92
C CYS A 408 -6.96 7.83 7.90
N GLY A 409 -7.19 8.91 8.65
CA GLY A 409 -6.21 10.00 8.82
C GLY A 409 -5.08 9.61 9.76
N ARG A 410 -5.38 8.90 10.85
CA ARG A 410 -4.38 8.43 11.84
C ARG A 410 -3.41 7.38 11.29
N ALA A 411 -3.82 6.66 10.25
CA ALA A 411 -3.02 5.63 9.59
C ALA A 411 -2.30 6.12 8.32
N CYS A 412 -2.40 7.42 8.00
CA CYS A 412 -1.82 7.98 6.78
C CYS A 412 -0.39 8.48 7.01
N PRO A 413 0.66 7.78 6.51
CA PRO A 413 2.06 8.13 6.80
C PRO A 413 2.47 9.52 6.31
N THR A 414 1.85 9.99 5.22
CA THR A 414 2.22 11.24 4.56
C THR A 414 1.29 12.40 4.90
N GLY A 415 0.19 12.15 5.63
CA GLY A 415 -0.84 13.15 5.85
C GLY A 415 -1.65 13.50 4.59
N ALA A 416 -1.58 12.69 3.53
CA ALA A 416 -2.47 12.83 2.36
C ALA A 416 -3.96 12.76 2.77
N ILE A 417 -4.25 11.99 3.81
CA ILE A 417 -5.47 12.10 4.59
C ILE A 417 -5.05 12.73 5.92
N PRO A 418 -5.36 14.00 6.18
CA PRO A 418 -4.97 14.67 7.41
C PRO A 418 -5.52 13.97 8.66
N GLU A 419 -4.76 14.00 9.76
CA GLU A 419 -5.22 13.52 11.07
C GLU A 419 -6.20 14.54 11.67
N LEU A 420 -7.46 14.45 11.25
CA LEU A 420 -8.55 15.29 11.76
C LEU A 420 -9.10 14.73 13.06
N SER A 421 -9.43 15.60 14.01
CA SER A 421 -10.27 15.23 15.16
C SER A 421 -11.66 14.77 14.69
N LEU A 422 -12.37 14.04 15.55
CA LEU A 422 -13.73 13.60 15.21
C LEU A 422 -14.67 14.78 14.97
N GLU A 423 -14.47 15.90 15.65
CA GLU A 423 -15.31 17.08 15.48
C GLU A 423 -15.06 17.74 14.12
N GLU A 424 -13.81 18.02 13.78
CA GLU A 424 -13.46 18.59 12.47
C GLU A 424 -13.94 17.70 11.32
N LYS A 425 -13.74 16.38 11.46
CA LYS A 425 -14.15 15.39 10.46
C LYS A 425 -15.66 15.35 10.22
N ARG A 426 -16.48 15.73 11.20
CA ARG A 426 -17.95 15.80 11.07
C ARG A 426 -18.42 17.06 10.35
N GLN A 427 -17.59 18.09 10.28
CA GLN A 427 -17.93 19.36 9.61
C GLN A 427 -17.44 19.42 8.15
N ILE A 428 -16.56 18.50 7.74
CA ILE A 428 -15.97 18.50 6.39
C ILE A 428 -16.81 17.65 5.43
N PRO A 429 -17.47 18.25 4.42
CA PRO A 429 -18.20 17.49 3.42
C PRO A 429 -17.23 16.75 2.48
N ILE A 430 -17.45 15.45 2.31
CA ILE A 430 -16.70 14.62 1.35
C ILE A 430 -17.48 14.39 0.06
N GLY A 431 -18.80 14.60 0.10
CA GLY A 431 -19.71 14.39 -1.00
C GLY A 431 -21.09 15.00 -0.72
N LEU A 432 -22.01 14.82 -1.65
CA LEU A 432 -23.38 15.32 -1.57
C LEU A 432 -24.36 14.23 -2.03
N ALA A 433 -25.38 13.94 -1.21
CA ALA A 433 -26.41 12.96 -1.53
C ALA A 433 -27.47 13.53 -2.48
N ARG A 434 -27.91 12.76 -3.47
CA ARG A 434 -28.96 13.10 -4.43
C ARG A 434 -29.97 11.96 -4.53
N VAL A 435 -31.25 12.29 -4.48
CA VAL A 435 -32.34 11.33 -4.74
C VAL A 435 -32.59 11.25 -6.25
N ASP A 436 -32.59 10.03 -6.79
CA ASP A 436 -33.10 9.69 -8.10
C ASP A 436 -34.62 9.45 -7.99
N ARG A 437 -35.39 10.44 -8.47
CA ARG A 437 -36.85 10.44 -8.42
C ARG A 437 -37.47 9.32 -9.26
N ASN A 438 -36.76 8.79 -10.25
CA ASN A 438 -37.25 7.71 -11.12
C ASN A 438 -37.11 6.33 -10.48
N ARG A 439 -36.38 6.21 -9.36
CA ARG A 439 -36.15 4.94 -8.66
C ARG A 439 -36.65 4.95 -7.22
N CYS A 440 -36.71 6.12 -6.59
CA CYS A 440 -37.07 6.23 -5.18
C CYS A 440 -38.53 5.78 -4.95
N LEU A 441 -38.75 4.88 -3.99
CA LEU A 441 -40.07 4.30 -3.70
C LEU A 441 -41.17 5.36 -3.51
N PRO A 442 -40.99 6.41 -2.68
CA PRO A 442 -41.95 7.50 -2.56
C PRO A 442 -42.15 8.37 -3.82
N TRP A 443 -41.13 8.50 -4.67
CA TRP A 443 -41.19 9.36 -5.86
C TRP A 443 -41.74 8.64 -7.09
N ALA A 444 -41.23 7.44 -7.38
CA ALA A 444 -41.54 6.69 -8.60
C ALA A 444 -42.76 5.77 -8.44
N TYR A 445 -42.99 5.24 -7.24
CA TYR A 445 -43.98 4.19 -7.01
C TYR A 445 -45.06 4.57 -6.00
N ASN A 446 -45.00 5.77 -5.41
CA ASN A 446 -45.91 6.22 -4.35
C ASN A 446 -45.99 5.21 -3.18
N ILE A 447 -44.85 4.63 -2.80
CA ILE A 447 -44.71 3.71 -1.65
C ILE A 447 -43.92 4.43 -0.54
N ASP A 448 -44.46 4.46 0.67
CA ASP A 448 -43.79 5.09 1.82
C ASP A 448 -42.46 4.41 2.17
N CYS A 449 -41.42 5.23 2.37
CA CYS A 449 -40.09 4.78 2.78
C CYS A 449 -39.31 5.93 3.44
N LEU A 450 -38.94 5.74 4.71
CA LEU A 450 -38.22 6.74 5.52
C LEU A 450 -36.75 6.38 5.78
N VAL A 451 -36.28 5.27 5.21
CA VAL A 451 -34.97 4.67 5.54
C VAL A 451 -33.81 5.66 5.41
N CYS A 452 -33.80 6.50 4.38
CA CYS A 452 -32.72 7.46 4.17
C CYS A 452 -32.68 8.60 5.20
N GLU A 453 -33.84 9.04 5.68
CA GLU A 453 -33.99 10.04 6.74
C GLU A 453 -33.57 9.45 8.10
N GLU A 454 -34.10 8.28 8.44
CA GLU A 454 -33.78 7.57 9.68
C GLU A 454 -32.29 7.23 9.77
N ALA A 455 -31.70 6.75 8.67
CA ALA A 455 -30.29 6.38 8.59
C ALA A 455 -29.33 7.59 8.63
N CYS A 456 -29.79 8.82 8.37
CA CYS A 456 -28.90 9.98 8.36
C CYS A 456 -28.28 10.20 9.76
N PRO A 457 -26.94 10.16 9.92
CA PRO A 457 -26.30 10.25 11.23
C PRO A 457 -26.12 11.69 11.72
N VAL A 458 -26.39 12.69 10.89
CA VAL A 458 -26.29 14.11 11.25
C VAL A 458 -27.44 14.47 12.19
N ALA A 459 -27.15 15.13 13.30
CA ALA A 459 -28.14 15.41 14.35
C ALA A 459 -29.37 16.19 13.84
N SER A 460 -29.16 17.19 12.98
CA SER A 460 -30.22 18.00 12.37
C SER A 460 -30.88 17.36 11.15
N LYS A 461 -30.47 16.13 10.79
CA LYS A 461 -30.90 15.37 9.60
C LYS A 461 -30.72 16.13 8.29
N ALA A 462 -29.73 15.72 7.50
CA ALA A 462 -29.51 16.28 6.16
C ALA A 462 -30.56 15.83 5.13
N ILE A 463 -31.42 14.89 5.48
CA ILE A 463 -32.50 14.37 4.63
C ILE A 463 -33.77 14.57 5.42
N LYS A 464 -34.78 15.19 4.81
CA LYS A 464 -36.10 15.40 5.37
C LYS A 464 -37.16 14.89 4.40
N VAL A 465 -38.39 14.79 4.87
CA VAL A 465 -39.54 14.39 4.07
C VAL A 465 -40.54 15.53 3.93
N GLU A 466 -41.18 15.60 2.77
CA GLU A 466 -42.36 16.42 2.51
C GLU A 466 -43.57 15.49 2.35
N GLU A 467 -44.71 15.86 2.92
CA GLU A 467 -45.96 15.13 2.78
C GLU A 467 -46.71 15.64 1.55
N VAL A 468 -47.05 14.72 0.64
CA VAL A 468 -47.75 15.05 -0.61
C VAL A 468 -48.89 14.07 -0.82
N GLU A 469 -50.07 14.57 -1.16
CA GLU A 469 -51.21 13.73 -1.55
C GLU A 469 -51.03 13.27 -3.00
N VAL A 470 -51.09 11.95 -3.20
CA VAL A 470 -50.93 11.32 -4.51
C VAL A 470 -51.98 10.23 -4.68
N ILE A 471 -52.33 9.93 -5.93
CA ILE A 471 -53.26 8.85 -6.26
C ILE A 471 -52.44 7.56 -6.39
N ASN A 472 -52.80 6.52 -5.63
CA ASN A 472 -52.14 5.21 -5.70
C ASN A 472 -52.59 4.43 -6.95
N GLY A 473 -51.98 3.28 -7.21
CA GLY A 473 -52.36 2.41 -8.34
C GLY A 473 -53.80 1.86 -8.30
N TRP A 474 -54.52 2.07 -7.20
CA TRP A 474 -55.90 1.66 -6.96
C TRP A 474 -56.91 2.81 -7.08
N GLY A 475 -56.44 4.03 -7.40
CA GLY A 475 -57.30 5.21 -7.54
C GLY A 475 -57.64 5.93 -6.24
N GLU A 476 -57.02 5.58 -5.12
CA GLU A 476 -57.24 6.20 -3.82
C GLU A 476 -56.22 7.32 -3.57
N THR A 477 -56.68 8.42 -2.97
CA THR A 477 -55.79 9.49 -2.49
C THR A 477 -55.07 9.02 -1.23
N VAL A 478 -53.76 8.91 -1.31
CA VAL A 478 -52.87 8.55 -0.20
C VAL A 478 -51.86 9.67 0.05
N THR A 479 -51.54 9.94 1.31
CA THR A 479 -50.48 10.87 1.69
C THR A 479 -49.16 10.12 1.71
N ILE A 480 -48.20 10.52 0.87
CA ILE A 480 -46.88 9.90 0.76
C ILE A 480 -45.80 10.86 1.23
N LYS A 481 -44.80 10.31 1.94
CA LYS A 481 -43.64 11.05 2.44
C LYS A 481 -42.48 11.01 1.44
N ARG A 482 -42.27 12.09 0.70
CA ARG A 482 -41.21 12.19 -0.31
C ARG A 482 -39.92 12.75 0.29
N PRO A 483 -38.76 12.06 0.17
CA PRO A 483 -37.51 12.55 0.72
C PRO A 483 -36.86 13.60 -0.18
N TYR A 484 -36.24 14.61 0.45
CA TYR A 484 -35.36 15.60 -0.17
C TYR A 484 -34.11 15.84 0.68
N VAL A 485 -33.03 16.30 0.05
CA VAL A 485 -31.72 16.51 0.69
C VAL A 485 -31.47 17.99 0.92
N ILE A 486 -31.16 18.36 2.17
CA ILE A 486 -30.69 19.69 2.57
C ILE A 486 -29.17 19.70 2.39
N LYS A 487 -28.70 20.45 1.39
CA LYS A 487 -27.31 20.36 0.92
C LYS A 487 -26.31 20.84 1.96
N GLU A 488 -26.69 21.87 2.72
CA GLU A 488 -25.86 22.57 3.70
C GLU A 488 -25.55 21.69 4.93
N LEU A 489 -26.40 20.70 5.20
CA LEU A 489 -26.24 19.75 6.29
C LEU A 489 -25.58 18.44 5.84
N CYS A 490 -25.53 18.19 4.54
CA CYS A 490 -25.07 16.91 4.01
C CYS A 490 -23.55 16.83 3.97
N ILE A 491 -22.98 15.92 4.75
CA ILE A 491 -21.53 15.68 4.78
C ILE A 491 -21.05 14.64 3.75
N GLY A 492 -21.97 14.00 3.02
CA GLY A 492 -21.62 12.98 2.02
C GLY A 492 -21.14 11.65 2.59
N CYS A 493 -21.54 11.28 3.81
CA CYS A 493 -21.07 10.05 4.44
C CYS A 493 -21.53 8.76 3.74
N GLY A 494 -22.58 8.80 2.91
CA GLY A 494 -23.05 7.64 2.18
C GLY A 494 -23.97 6.68 2.94
N MET A 495 -24.33 6.99 4.19
CA MET A 495 -25.17 6.10 5.00
C MET A 495 -26.57 5.87 4.40
N CYS A 496 -27.13 6.89 3.77
CA CYS A 496 -28.40 6.80 3.04
C CYS A 496 -28.33 5.89 1.80
N GLU A 497 -27.21 5.90 1.07
CA GLU A 497 -27.00 5.04 -0.10
C GLU A 497 -26.81 3.57 0.31
N TYR A 498 -26.05 3.35 1.38
CA TYR A 498 -25.82 2.03 1.96
C TYR A 498 -27.13 1.36 2.40
N GLN A 499 -27.97 2.10 3.13
CA GLN A 499 -29.23 1.58 3.69
C GLN A 499 -30.38 1.53 2.69
N CYS A 500 -30.23 2.11 1.49
CA CYS A 500 -31.32 2.18 0.52
C CYS A 500 -31.82 0.76 0.14
N PRO A 501 -33.12 0.46 0.31
CA PRO A 501 -33.66 -0.89 0.11
C PRO A 501 -33.79 -1.28 -1.37
N MET A 502 -33.57 -0.34 -2.30
CA MET A 502 -33.63 -0.63 -3.73
C MET A 502 -32.57 -1.65 -4.13
N GLY A 503 -32.98 -2.64 -4.93
CA GLY A 503 -32.06 -3.61 -5.55
C GLY A 503 -31.19 -2.97 -6.62
N GLY A 504 -29.94 -3.44 -6.73
CA GLY A 504 -28.94 -2.86 -7.64
C GLY A 504 -28.48 -1.48 -7.15
N ASP A 505 -28.57 -0.47 -8.03
CA ASP A 505 -28.25 0.92 -7.69
C ASP A 505 -29.26 1.52 -6.72
N ALA A 506 -28.76 2.18 -5.69
CA ALA A 506 -29.59 2.90 -4.72
C ALA A 506 -30.35 4.05 -5.39
N ALA A 507 -31.56 4.34 -4.89
CA ALA A 507 -32.33 5.50 -5.31
C ALA A 507 -31.83 6.81 -4.70
N ILE A 508 -30.98 6.77 -3.69
CA ILE A 508 -30.25 7.94 -3.19
C ILE A 508 -28.76 7.64 -3.26
N ARG A 509 -28.00 8.49 -3.94
CA ARG A 509 -26.58 8.27 -4.21
C ARG A 509 -25.75 9.47 -3.79
N VAL A 510 -24.54 9.24 -3.31
CA VAL A 510 -23.60 10.30 -2.98
C VAL A 510 -22.66 10.51 -4.16
N PHE A 511 -22.42 11.78 -4.47
CA PHE A 511 -21.47 12.21 -5.47
C PHE A 511 -20.40 13.09 -4.83
N ALA A 512 -19.24 13.20 -5.48
CA ALA A 512 -18.19 14.13 -5.15
C ALA A 512 -18.77 15.56 -5.08
N TYR A 513 -18.47 16.26 -3.98
CA TYR A 513 -18.89 17.65 -3.75
C TYR A 513 -18.19 18.59 -4.75
N THR A 514 -18.83 19.64 -5.25
CA THR A 514 -18.16 20.69 -6.05
C THR A 514 -17.89 21.92 -5.19
N GLU A 515 -16.82 22.66 -5.50
CA GLU A 515 -16.48 23.92 -4.80
C GLU A 515 -17.60 24.98 -4.88
N THR A 516 -18.51 24.85 -5.85
CA THR A 516 -19.69 25.70 -6.02
C THR A 516 -20.92 25.26 -5.19
N GLY A 517 -20.78 24.28 -4.29
CA GLY A 517 -21.89 23.77 -3.48
C GLY A 517 -22.91 22.91 -4.25
N GLY A 518 -22.53 22.42 -5.43
CA GLY A 518 -23.35 21.61 -6.31
C GLY A 518 -22.92 20.14 -6.38
N TYR A 519 -23.62 19.39 -7.23
CA TYR A 519 -23.23 18.01 -7.58
C TYR A 519 -22.19 18.03 -8.68
N SER A 520 -21.10 17.25 -8.53
CA SER A 520 -20.19 17.03 -9.65
C SER A 520 -20.89 16.17 -10.71
N GLY A 521 -20.72 16.53 -11.98
CA GLY A 521 -21.42 15.85 -13.08
C GLY A 521 -22.90 16.20 -13.20
N GLY A 522 -23.26 17.49 -13.02
CA GLY A 522 -24.60 17.98 -13.29
C GLY A 522 -25.07 17.60 -14.69
N ASP A 523 -25.86 16.53 -14.79
CA ASP A 523 -26.68 16.28 -15.96
C ASP A 523 -27.83 17.28 -15.96
N ALA A 524 -27.82 18.12 -16.99
CA ALA A 524 -28.84 19.08 -17.38
C ALA A 524 -30.17 18.43 -17.82
N SER A 525 -30.46 17.19 -17.44
CA SER A 525 -31.58 16.39 -18.01
C SER A 525 -32.67 15.98 -17.04
N LEU A 526 -32.64 16.38 -15.76
CA LEU A 526 -33.71 16.06 -14.80
C LEU A 526 -34.12 17.27 -13.94
N GLY A 527 -34.05 18.46 -14.54
CA GLY A 527 -34.60 19.70 -14.00
C GLY A 527 -35.93 20.04 -14.65
N SER A 528 -36.98 19.35 -14.22
CA SER A 528 -38.40 19.76 -14.24
C SER A 528 -39.17 18.75 -13.42
#